data_AF-A0A178ME01-F1
#
_entry.id   AF-A0A178ME01-F1
#
_cell.length_a   1.000
_cell.length_b   1.000
_cell.length_c   1.000
_cell.angle_alpha   90.00
_cell.angle_beta   90.00
_cell.angle_gamma   90.00
#
_symmetry.space_group_name_H-M   'P 1'
#
loop_
_entity.id
_entity.type
_entity.pdbx_description
1 polymer ?
#
loop_
_entity_poly.entity_id
_entity_poly.type
_entity_poly.pdbx_seq_one_letter_code
_entity_poly.pdbx_strand_id
1 'polypeptide(L)'
;MTDWSALEDRLGKAKGGDAQLDHDLCVAVGASLQPVTESVEAARALVLQGAPGWHLHVGFDATGLFPYAALTLGDTHIEASATSVPLALLGALAKVRTLSP
;
A
#
# COMPACT_ATOMS: atom_id res chain seq x y z
N MET A 1 13.03 6.41 12.43
CA MET A 1 12.61 6.66 11.04
C MET A 1 12.25 5.29 10.46
N THR A 2 11.05 5.11 9.94
CA THR A 2 10.64 3.82 9.35
C THR A 2 11.37 3.61 8.04
N ASP A 3 11.93 2.41 7.83
CA ASP A 3 12.50 1.99 6.56
C ASP A 3 11.39 1.52 5.60
N TRP A 4 10.91 2.44 4.77
CA TRP A 4 9.86 2.18 3.78
C TRP A 4 10.32 1.30 2.63
N SER A 5 11.61 1.31 2.29
CA SER A 5 12.17 0.45 1.25
C SER A 5 12.16 -1.01 1.70
N ALA A 6 12.52 -1.28 2.95
CA ALA A 6 12.42 -2.63 3.51
C ALA A 6 10.96 -3.14 3.60
N LEU A 7 9.99 -2.25 3.86
CA LEU A 7 8.57 -2.61 3.85
C LEU A 7 8.06 -2.90 2.44
N GLU A 8 8.47 -2.12 1.43
CA GLU A 8 8.14 -2.38 0.03
C GLU A 8 8.64 -3.77 -0.41
N ASP A 9 9.88 -4.11 -0.09
CA ASP A 9 10.48 -5.41 -0.42
C ASP A 9 9.73 -6.59 0.22
N ARG A 10 9.24 -6.41 1.45
CA ARG A 10 8.46 -7.43 2.16
C ARG A 10 7.06 -7.57 1.58
N LEU A 11 6.41 -6.45 1.27
CA LEU A 11 5.11 -6.43 0.59
C LEU A 11 5.18 -7.12 -0.77
N GLY A 12 6.25 -6.92 -1.54
CA GLY A 12 6.46 -7.60 -2.82
C GLY A 12 6.61 -9.12 -2.73
N LYS A 13 6.89 -9.67 -1.54
CA LYS A 13 7.02 -11.12 -1.28
C LYS A 13 5.80 -11.72 -0.59
N ALA A 14 4.91 -10.89 -0.05
CA ALA A 14 3.70 -11.34 0.62
C ALA A 14 2.74 -11.99 -0.38
N LYS A 15 2.05 -13.04 0.04
CA LYS A 15 1.07 -13.78 -0.78
C LYS A 15 -0.36 -13.72 -0.21
N GLY A 16 -0.53 -13.07 0.94
CA GLY A 16 -1.77 -13.01 1.71
C GLY A 16 -1.54 -12.18 2.97
N GLY A 17 -2.38 -12.39 3.99
CA GLY A 17 -2.25 -11.73 5.27
C GLY A 17 -0.92 -11.98 5.97
N ASP A 18 -0.40 -10.93 6.60
CA ASP A 18 0.84 -10.96 7.37
C ASP A 18 0.70 -9.97 8.54
N ALA A 19 0.47 -10.53 9.73
CA ALA A 19 0.27 -9.76 10.96
C ALA A 19 1.50 -8.91 11.35
N GLN A 20 2.70 -9.32 10.95
CA GLN A 20 3.91 -8.54 11.22
C GLN A 20 3.97 -7.35 10.26
N LEU A 21 3.64 -7.54 8.98
CA LEU A 21 3.49 -6.43 8.04
C LEU A 21 2.39 -5.47 8.49
N ASP A 22 1.25 -5.97 8.95
CA ASP A 22 0.16 -5.15 9.48
C ASP A 22 0.64 -4.23 10.60
N HIS A 23 1.32 -4.82 11.59
CA HIS A 23 1.88 -4.07 12.70
C HIS A 23 2.87 -3.00 12.22
N ASP A 24 3.83 -3.37 11.39
CA ASP A 24 4.90 -2.47 10.97
C ASP A 24 4.35 -1.31 10.12
N LEU A 25 3.36 -1.58 9.27
CA LEU A 25 2.68 -0.57 8.44
C LEU A 25 1.83 0.39 9.29
N CYS A 26 1.04 -0.13 10.25
CA CYS A 26 0.28 0.71 11.17
C CYS A 26 1.20 1.61 12.00
N VAL A 27 2.30 1.07 12.53
CA VAL A 27 3.31 1.85 13.26
C VAL A 27 3.94 2.91 12.37
N ALA A 28 4.30 2.54 11.13
CA ALA A 28 4.93 3.46 10.18
C ALA A 28 4.05 4.66 9.81
N VAL A 29 2.74 4.45 9.72
CA VAL A 29 1.76 5.51 9.42
C VAL A 29 1.27 6.24 10.67
N GLY A 30 1.51 5.70 11.87
CA GLY A 30 0.93 6.21 13.11
C GLY A 30 -0.57 5.93 13.22
N ALA A 31 -1.02 4.78 12.71
CA ALA A 31 -2.40 4.31 12.77
C ALA A 31 -2.58 3.23 13.85
N SER A 32 -3.82 3.02 14.28
CA SER A 32 -4.18 1.88 15.14
C SER A 32 -3.92 0.55 14.41
N LEU A 33 -3.53 -0.48 15.15
CA LEU A 33 -3.30 -1.82 14.60
C LEU A 33 -4.59 -2.38 13.98
N GLN A 34 -4.51 -2.79 12.71
CA GLN A 34 -5.61 -3.37 11.92
C GLN A 34 -5.05 -4.40 10.93
N PRO A 35 -5.85 -5.38 10.47
CA PRO A 35 -5.41 -6.40 9.51
C PRO A 35 -5.36 -5.86 8.07
N VAL A 36 -4.47 -4.90 7.82
CA VAL A 36 -4.41 -4.14 6.56
C VAL A 36 -3.96 -4.97 5.36
N THR A 37 -3.27 -6.08 5.56
CA THR A 37 -2.85 -7.01 4.49
C THR A 37 -3.98 -7.94 4.04
N GLU A 38 -5.07 -8.07 4.82
CA GLU A 38 -6.23 -8.92 4.52
C GLU A 38 -7.51 -8.14 4.24
N SER A 39 -7.67 -6.93 4.79
CA SER A 39 -8.87 -6.11 4.58
C SER A 39 -8.62 -4.97 3.60
N VAL A 40 -9.43 -4.92 2.54
CA VAL A 40 -9.40 -3.83 1.56
C VAL A 40 -9.76 -2.50 2.22
N GLU A 41 -10.74 -2.49 3.11
CA GLU A 41 -11.18 -1.29 3.82
C GLU A 41 -10.07 -0.75 4.73
N ALA A 42 -9.43 -1.63 5.51
CA ALA A 42 -8.33 -1.25 6.40
C ALA A 42 -7.11 -0.77 5.59
N ALA A 43 -6.73 -1.49 4.52
CA ALA A 43 -5.66 -1.07 3.63
C ALA A 43 -5.93 0.31 3.04
N ARG A 44 -7.14 0.52 2.51
CA ARG A 44 -7.54 1.80 1.90
C ARG A 44 -7.52 2.94 2.93
N ALA A 45 -8.02 2.71 4.13
CA ALA A 45 -7.97 3.70 5.21
C ALA A 45 -6.52 4.05 5.56
N LEU A 46 -5.64 3.05 5.66
CA LEU A 46 -4.22 3.27 5.94
C LEU A 46 -3.52 4.06 4.82
N VAL A 47 -3.83 3.78 3.55
CA VAL A 47 -3.32 4.56 2.40
C VAL A 47 -3.75 6.02 2.49
N LEU A 48 -5.03 6.29 2.75
CA LEU A 48 -5.53 7.66 2.84
C LEU A 48 -4.91 8.45 4.00
N GLN A 49 -4.61 7.78 5.12
CA GLN A 49 -3.88 8.39 6.23
C GLN A 49 -2.39 8.56 5.92
N GLY A 50 -1.80 7.59 5.23
CA GLY A 50 -0.37 7.54 4.90
C GLY A 50 0.02 8.38 3.69
N ALA A 51 -0.90 8.79 2.83
CA ALA A 51 -0.61 9.58 1.64
C ALA A 51 -1.64 10.73 1.52
N PRO A 52 -1.68 11.67 2.49
CA PRO A 52 -2.65 12.76 2.45
C PRO A 52 -2.45 13.61 1.19
N GLY A 53 -3.55 13.93 0.52
CA GLY A 53 -3.55 14.71 -0.72
C GLY A 53 -3.32 13.89 -2.01
N TRP A 54 -2.91 12.62 -1.91
CA TRP A 54 -2.79 11.75 -3.07
C TRP A 54 -4.17 11.22 -3.49
N HIS A 55 -4.41 11.21 -4.80
CA HIS A 55 -5.59 10.60 -5.38
C HIS A 55 -5.38 9.10 -5.59
N LEU A 56 -6.22 8.28 -4.98
CA LEU A 56 -6.17 6.83 -5.06
C LEU A 56 -7.11 6.29 -6.14
N HIS A 57 -6.55 5.49 -7.05
CA HIS A 57 -7.28 4.65 -8.00
C HIS A 57 -6.95 3.17 -7.75
N VAL A 58 -7.95 2.30 -7.92
CA VAL A 58 -7.78 0.85 -7.86
C VAL A 58 -8.44 0.26 -9.09
N GLY A 59 -7.73 -0.63 -9.77
CA GLY A 59 -8.21 -1.32 -10.95
C GLY A 59 -7.63 -2.71 -11.07
N PHE A 60 -7.84 -3.32 -12.23
CA PHE A 60 -7.22 -4.58 -12.63
C PHE A 60 -6.40 -4.34 -13.89
N ASP A 61 -5.36 -5.14 -14.08
CA ASP A 61 -4.56 -5.10 -15.30
C ASP A 61 -5.40 -5.39 -16.56
N ALA A 62 -4.78 -5.25 -17.74
CA ALA A 62 -5.46 -5.47 -19.01
C ALA A 62 -6.05 -6.88 -19.19
N THR A 63 -5.60 -7.87 -18.41
CA THR A 63 -6.13 -9.23 -18.41
C THR A 63 -7.27 -9.43 -17.40
N GLY A 64 -7.48 -8.48 -16.50
CA GLY A 64 -8.44 -8.56 -15.41
C GLY A 64 -7.98 -9.44 -14.25
N LEU A 65 -6.73 -9.91 -14.25
CA LEU A 65 -6.27 -10.96 -13.33
C LEU A 65 -5.62 -10.38 -12.07
N PHE A 66 -4.70 -9.43 -12.23
CA PHE A 66 -4.00 -8.83 -11.09
C PHE A 66 -4.56 -7.45 -10.77
N PRO A 67 -4.95 -7.20 -9.50
CA PRO A 67 -5.29 -5.85 -9.08
C PRO A 67 -4.04 -4.97 -9.06
N TYR A 68 -4.26 -3.68 -9.33
CA TYR A 68 -3.27 -2.63 -9.12
C TYR A 68 -3.89 -1.47 -8.35
N ALA A 69 -3.04 -0.75 -7.62
CA ALA A 69 -3.37 0.52 -7.02
C ALA A 69 -2.45 1.60 -7.58
N ALA A 70 -3.03 2.76 -7.86
CA ALA A 70 -2.32 3.93 -8.32
C ALA A 70 -2.56 5.11 -7.38
N LEU A 71 -1.49 5.81 -7.02
CA LEU A 71 -1.52 7.06 -6.26
C LEU A 71 -0.99 8.18 -7.14
N THR A 72 -1.75 9.27 -7.26
CA THR A 72 -1.39 10.43 -8.08
C THR A 72 -1.39 11.72 -7.26
N LEU A 73 -0.35 12.55 -7.41
CA LEU A 73 -0.25 13.89 -6.83
C LEU A 73 0.40 14.84 -7.84
N GLY A 74 -0.39 15.75 -8.41
CA GLY A 74 0.05 16.61 -9.51
C GLY A 74 0.50 15.76 -10.70
N ASP A 75 1.72 16.00 -11.19
CA ASP A 75 2.33 15.23 -12.29
C ASP A 75 2.98 13.92 -11.84
N THR A 76 2.98 13.64 -10.53
CA THR A 76 3.57 12.40 -9.98
C THR A 76 2.52 11.30 -9.95
N HIS A 77 2.87 10.15 -10.52
CA HIS A 77 2.01 8.98 -10.59
C HIS A 77 2.80 7.73 -10.24
N ILE A 78 2.29 6.96 -9.28
CA ILE A 78 2.94 5.76 -8.74
C ILE A 78 1.94 4.62 -8.75
N GLU A 79 2.37 3.46 -9.21
CA GLU A 79 1.54 2.26 -9.25
C GLU A 79 2.23 1.07 -8.57
N ALA A 80 1.41 0.19 -8.00
CA ALA A 80 1.83 -1.12 -7.54
C ALA A 80 0.76 -2.17 -7.88
N SER A 81 1.20 -3.30 -8.40
CA SER A 81 0.37 -4.48 -8.67
C SER A 81 0.75 -5.59 -7.70
N ALA A 82 -0.21 -6.40 -7.29
CA ALA A 82 0.03 -7.51 -6.38
C ALA A 82 -0.99 -8.65 -6.58
N THR A 83 -0.84 -9.74 -5.82
CA THR A 83 -1.76 -10.88 -5.86
C THR A 83 -3.11 -10.60 -5.19
N SER A 84 -3.25 -9.48 -4.48
CA SER A 84 -4.50 -9.06 -3.86
C SER A 84 -4.60 -7.53 -3.81
N VAL A 85 -5.83 -7.01 -3.72
CA VAL A 85 -6.10 -5.56 -3.64
C VAL A 85 -5.43 -4.92 -2.41
N PRO A 86 -5.49 -5.50 -1.19
CA PRO A 86 -4.79 -4.92 -0.03
C PRO A 86 -3.28 -4.79 -0.26
N LEU A 87 -2.63 -5.82 -0.82
CA LEU A 87 -1.19 -5.77 -1.08
C LEU A 87 -0.83 -4.75 -2.16
N ALA A 88 -1.67 -4.58 -3.19
CA ALA A 88 -1.48 -3.55 -4.21
C ALA A 88 -1.56 -2.14 -3.60
N LEU A 89 -2.58 -1.90 -2.76
CA LEU A 89 -2.76 -0.64 -2.02
C LEU A 89 -1.55 -0.30 -1.14
N LEU A 90 -1.12 -1.26 -0.33
CA LEU A 90 0.01 -1.09 0.59
C LEU A 90 1.33 -0.90 -0.16
N GLY A 91 1.53 -1.61 -1.28
CA GLY A 91 2.68 -1.44 -2.15
C GLY A 91 2.77 -0.02 -2.73
N ALA A 92 1.64 0.54 -3.19
CA ALA A 92 1.60 1.90 -3.70
C ALA A 92 1.93 2.93 -2.60
N LEU A 93 1.41 2.73 -1.38
CA LEU A 93 1.76 3.56 -0.23
C LEU A 93 3.25 3.49 0.11
N ALA A 94 3.84 2.29 0.16
CA ALA A 94 5.26 2.13 0.47
C ALA A 94 6.15 2.85 -0.55
N LYS A 95 5.80 2.78 -1.84
CA LYS A 95 6.48 3.53 -2.91
C LYS A 95 6.36 5.04 -2.74
N VAL A 96 5.16 5.55 -2.46
CA VAL A 96 4.94 6.98 -2.16
C VAL A 96 5.83 7.45 -1.01
N ARG A 97 5.88 6.67 0.07
CA ARG A 97 6.65 7.01 1.27
C ARG A 97 8.17 6.88 1.08
N THR A 98 8.60 6.05 0.14
CA THR A 98 10.01 5.96 -0.25
C THR A 98 10.46 7.16 -1.10
N LEU A 99 9.55 7.71 -1.93
CA LEU A 99 9.82 8.85 -2.80
C LEU A 99 9.63 10.22 -2.11
N SER A 100 8.80 10.28 -1.07
CA SER A 100 8.48 11.49 -0.30
C SER A 100 8.79 11.26 1.19
N PRO A 101 10.07 11.30 1.61
CA PRO A 101 10.50 11.01 2.97
C PRO A 101 9.98 12.01 4.02
#